data_AF-A0A6I3ZGJ4-F1
#
_entry.id   AF-A0A6I3ZGJ4-F1
#
_cell.length_a   1.000
_cell.length_b   1.000
_cell.length_c   1.000
_cell.angle_alpha   90.00
_cell.angle_beta   90.00
_cell.angle_gamma   90.00
#
_symmetry.space_group_name_H-M   'P 1'
#
loop_
_entity.id
_entity.type
_entity.pdbx_description
1 polymer ?
#
loop_
_entity_poly.entity_id
_entity_poly.type
_entity_poly.pdbx_seq_one_letter_code
_entity_poly.pdbx_strand_id
1 'polypeptide(L)'
;MSGYTHVITYDGGVLVSEIGGGRDISTFSNPLHNFNGDDQWSLGLAPIPPGKKYSEMLKAGELSTQYLQAAGVPDTLTVEIRKPGGQQWGVDSVRYTVGHPHSGAEPLDVSIQLAHGVKMISRAQVFAADETAELFFAYYRTGDIPDGYELQPIEGYRADGSAVDLSHTAVK
;
A
#
# COMPACT_ATOMS: atom_id res chain seq x y z
N MET A 1 27.97 2.76 -2.44
CA MET A 1 26.60 2.19 -2.56
C MET A 1 25.67 3.04 -1.72
N SER A 2 24.48 3.36 -2.20
CA SER A 2 23.50 4.07 -1.36
C SER A 2 23.09 3.11 -0.23
N GLY A 3 23.06 3.60 1.02
CA GLY A 3 22.57 2.81 2.16
C GLY A 3 21.04 2.74 2.24
N TYR A 4 20.35 3.24 1.21
CA TYR A 4 18.91 3.24 1.13
C TYR A 4 18.38 1.89 0.68
N THR A 5 17.24 1.54 1.25
CA THR A 5 16.58 0.23 1.11
C THR A 5 15.14 0.37 0.66
N HIS A 6 14.54 1.54 0.88
CA HIS A 6 13.16 1.82 0.53
C HIS A 6 13.00 3.26 0.08
N VAL A 7 11.92 3.52 -0.63
CA VAL A 7 11.42 4.83 -0.98
C VAL A 7 10.06 5.04 -0.31
N ILE A 8 9.88 6.21 0.31
CA ILE A 8 8.61 6.69 0.80
C ILE A 8 8.08 7.72 -0.21
N THR A 9 6.83 7.56 -0.62
CA THR A 9 6.09 8.52 -1.44
C THR A 9 4.98 9.13 -0.61
N TYR A 10 4.82 10.45 -0.68
CA TYR A 10 3.72 11.18 -0.06
C TYR A 10 2.81 11.74 -1.14
N ASP A 11 1.51 11.75 -0.87
CA ASP A 11 0.51 12.47 -1.67
C ASP A 11 0.51 12.06 -3.14
N GLY A 12 0.51 10.75 -3.39
CA GLY A 12 0.57 10.20 -4.75
C GLY A 12 1.93 10.38 -5.44
N GLY A 13 2.99 10.66 -4.68
CA GLY A 13 4.35 10.83 -5.19
C GLY A 13 4.76 12.27 -5.46
N VAL A 14 4.00 13.26 -4.97
CA VAL A 14 4.39 14.68 -5.01
C VAL A 14 5.70 14.91 -4.26
N LEU A 15 5.87 14.26 -3.12
CA LEU A 15 7.12 14.25 -2.36
C LEU A 15 7.65 12.82 -2.23
N VAL A 16 8.96 12.67 -2.35
CA VAL A 16 9.65 11.38 -2.29
C VAL A 16 10.86 11.47 -1.36
N SER A 17 11.06 10.44 -0.54
CA SER A 17 12.20 10.31 0.36
C SER A 17 12.80 8.90 0.30
N GLU A 18 14.12 8.77 0.24
CA GLU A 18 14.80 7.48 0.33
C GLU A 18 15.20 7.20 1.79
N ILE A 19 14.86 6.01 2.31
CA ILE A 19 15.19 5.59 3.67
C ILE A 19 16.06 4.33 3.70
N GLY A 20 17.00 4.28 4.64
CA GLY A 20 17.90 3.15 4.89
C GLY A 20 17.45 2.29 6.06
N GLY A 21 18.36 1.42 6.51
CA GLY A 21 18.19 0.63 7.75
C GLY A 21 18.09 1.48 9.02
N GLY A 22 17.58 0.89 10.10
CA GLY A 22 17.57 1.50 11.44
C GLY A 22 16.44 2.51 11.69
N ARG A 23 15.38 2.49 10.87
CA ARG A 23 14.18 3.29 11.12
C ARG A 23 13.32 2.64 12.20
N ASP A 24 12.61 3.49 12.95
CA ASP A 24 11.58 3.10 13.91
C ASP A 24 10.19 3.49 13.40
N ILE A 25 9.17 3.07 14.15
CA ILE A 25 7.75 3.25 13.81
C ILE A 25 7.35 4.72 13.61
N SER A 26 8.04 5.68 14.24
CA SER A 26 7.73 7.12 14.09
C SER A 26 7.92 7.61 12.66
N THR A 27 8.74 6.92 11.87
CA THR A 27 8.92 7.17 10.43
C THR A 27 7.59 7.10 9.68
N PHE A 28 6.66 6.25 10.14
CA PHE A 28 5.35 6.03 9.51
C PHE A 28 4.22 6.63 10.35
N SER A 29 4.31 6.52 11.67
CA SER A 29 3.29 7.07 12.58
C SER A 29 3.14 8.58 12.44
N ASN A 30 4.25 9.32 12.34
CA ASN A 30 4.21 10.78 12.25
C ASN A 30 3.44 11.25 11.01
N PRO A 31 3.74 10.81 9.77
CA PRO A 31 2.96 11.27 8.62
C PRO A 31 1.50 10.82 8.67
N LEU A 32 1.21 9.58 9.08
CA LEU A 32 -0.16 9.05 9.10
C LEU A 32 -1.09 9.83 10.05
N HIS A 33 -0.59 10.26 11.21
CA HIS A 33 -1.35 11.09 12.14
C HIS A 33 -1.58 12.52 11.66
N ASN A 34 -0.77 12.99 10.72
CA ASN A 34 -0.91 14.33 10.15
C ASN A 34 -1.80 14.37 8.91
N PHE A 35 -2.35 13.23 8.46
CA PHE A 35 -3.25 13.24 7.31
C PHE A 35 -4.44 14.17 7.55
N ASN A 36 -4.75 14.95 6.54
CA ASN A 36 -5.85 15.91 6.54
C ASN A 36 -6.84 15.67 5.39
N GLY A 37 -6.55 14.72 4.50
CA GLY A 37 -7.41 14.35 3.38
C GLY A 37 -7.34 15.30 2.17
N ASP A 38 -6.44 16.28 2.19
CA ASP A 38 -6.23 17.28 1.14
C ASP A 38 -4.77 17.24 0.62
N ASP A 39 -3.86 18.00 1.24
CA ASP A 39 -2.43 18.05 0.87
C ASP A 39 -1.57 17.02 1.60
N GLN A 40 -2.16 16.24 2.53
CA GLN A 40 -1.55 15.14 3.27
C GLN A 40 -2.57 14.00 3.35
N TRP A 41 -2.59 13.15 2.34
CA TRP A 41 -3.70 12.20 2.14
C TRP A 41 -3.25 10.80 1.77
N SER A 42 -1.97 10.60 1.40
CA SER A 42 -1.44 9.26 1.15
C SER A 42 0.02 9.09 1.51
N LEU A 43 0.36 7.86 1.88
CA LEU A 43 1.70 7.39 2.16
C LEU A 43 1.90 6.10 1.39
N GLY A 44 3.01 5.99 0.67
CA GLY A 44 3.44 4.77 0.00
C GLY A 44 4.85 4.39 0.43
N LEU A 45 5.12 3.10 0.48
CA LEU A 45 6.40 2.52 0.84
C LEU A 45 6.73 1.41 -0.14
N ALA A 46 7.85 1.53 -0.85
CA ALA A 46 8.33 0.52 -1.78
C ALA A 46 9.81 0.18 -1.53
N PRO A 47 10.21 -1.09 -1.66
CA PRO A 47 11.62 -1.47 -1.55
C PRO A 47 12.42 -0.98 -2.76
N ILE A 48 13.67 -0.60 -2.52
CA ILE A 48 14.67 -0.36 -3.55
C ILE A 48 15.49 -1.66 -3.70
N PRO A 49 15.51 -2.30 -4.88
CA PRO A 49 16.28 -3.52 -5.08
C PRO A 49 17.76 -3.34 -4.76
N PRO A 50 18.44 -4.36 -4.19
CA PRO A 50 19.87 -4.30 -3.92
C PRO A 50 20.68 -3.89 -5.15
N GLY A 51 21.54 -2.89 -4.99
CA GLY A 51 22.40 -2.39 -6.06
C GLY A 51 21.75 -1.39 -7.01
N LYS A 52 20.46 -1.07 -6.86
CA LYS A 52 19.79 0.01 -7.60
C LYS A 52 19.68 1.28 -6.76
N LYS A 53 19.52 2.42 -7.44
CA LYS A 53 19.07 3.69 -6.87
C LYS A 53 17.64 3.98 -7.31
N TYR A 54 16.88 4.69 -6.49
CA TYR A 54 15.52 5.11 -6.87
C TYR A 54 15.51 5.93 -8.18
N SER A 55 16.49 6.82 -8.37
CA SER A 55 16.62 7.61 -9.60
C SER A 55 16.87 6.78 -10.87
N GLU A 56 17.46 5.59 -10.74
CA GLU A 56 17.64 4.66 -11.87
C GLU A 56 16.33 3.96 -12.20
N MET A 57 15.59 3.52 -11.17
CA MET A 57 14.25 2.94 -11.33
C MET A 57 13.30 3.93 -12.01
N LEU A 58 13.29 5.20 -11.56
CA LEU A 58 12.45 6.25 -12.12
C LEU A 58 12.77 6.51 -13.60
N LYS A 59 14.06 6.60 -13.96
CA LYS A 59 14.48 6.77 -15.36
C LYS A 59 14.10 5.60 -16.25
N ALA A 60 14.12 4.39 -15.71
CA ALA A 60 13.74 3.18 -16.42
C ALA A 60 12.21 2.98 -16.51
N GLY A 61 11.41 3.84 -15.86
CA GLY A 61 9.97 3.66 -15.77
C GLY A 61 9.57 2.43 -14.93
N GLU A 62 10.49 1.93 -14.10
CA GLU A 62 10.26 0.80 -13.21
C GLU A 62 9.44 1.26 -12.01
N LEU A 63 8.12 1.37 -12.18
CA LEU A 63 7.21 1.50 -11.04
C LEU A 63 7.32 0.23 -10.20
N SER A 64 7.35 0.39 -8.88
CA SER A 64 7.51 -0.77 -8.01
C SER A 64 6.35 -1.74 -8.18
N THR A 65 6.66 -3.00 -8.47
CA THR A 65 5.70 -4.10 -8.46
C THR A 65 5.41 -4.60 -7.04
N GLN A 66 6.03 -3.96 -6.05
CA GLN A 66 5.94 -4.26 -4.63
C GLN A 66 5.79 -2.97 -3.83
N TYR A 67 4.70 -2.79 -3.11
CA TYR A 67 4.56 -1.65 -2.21
C TYR A 67 3.45 -1.88 -1.19
N LEU A 68 3.50 -1.12 -0.12
CA LEU A 68 2.37 -0.85 0.76
C LEU A 68 1.97 0.61 0.60
N GLN A 69 0.68 0.90 0.55
CA GLN A 69 0.17 2.26 0.55
C GLN A 69 -1.03 2.40 1.47
N ALA A 70 -1.21 3.60 2.01
CA ALA A 70 -2.38 4.01 2.75
C ALA A 70 -2.87 5.37 2.27
N ALA A 71 -4.18 5.58 2.36
CA ALA A 71 -4.80 6.85 2.06
C ALA A 71 -6.05 7.09 2.92
N GLY A 72 -6.39 8.36 3.15
CA GLY A 72 -7.55 8.76 3.93
C GLY A 72 -7.22 9.84 4.96
N VAL A 73 -7.88 9.77 6.12
CA VAL A 73 -7.60 10.61 7.31
C VAL A 73 -7.32 9.70 8.52
N PRO A 74 -6.70 10.19 9.61
CA PRO A 74 -6.10 9.35 10.64
C PRO A 74 -7.02 8.29 11.28
N ASP A 75 -8.32 8.54 11.36
CA ASP A 75 -9.30 7.60 11.93
C ASP A 75 -10.00 6.73 10.87
N THR A 76 -9.82 7.03 9.58
CA THR A 76 -10.46 6.33 8.46
C THR A 76 -9.51 6.15 7.28
N LEU A 77 -8.41 5.42 7.53
CA LEU A 77 -7.47 5.02 6.50
C LEU A 77 -7.91 3.73 5.80
N THR A 78 -7.56 3.60 4.53
CA THR A 78 -7.55 2.32 3.82
C THR A 78 -6.12 1.94 3.49
N VAL A 79 -5.83 0.65 3.46
CA VAL A 79 -4.49 0.11 3.17
C VAL A 79 -4.57 -0.82 1.97
N GLU A 80 -3.63 -0.65 1.03
CA GLU A 80 -3.45 -1.52 -0.12
C GLU A 80 -2.01 -2.03 -0.18
N ILE A 81 -1.84 -3.30 -0.54
CA ILE A 81 -0.54 -3.92 -0.79
C ILE A 81 -0.48 -4.45 -2.21
N ARG A 82 0.62 -4.19 -2.92
CA ARG A 82 0.97 -4.88 -4.16
C ARG A 82 2.15 -5.81 -3.88
N LYS A 83 2.04 -7.08 -4.27
CA LYS A 83 3.12 -8.06 -4.15
C LYS A 83 3.14 -9.06 -5.31
N PRO A 84 4.26 -9.75 -5.57
CA PRO A 84 4.32 -10.78 -6.60
C PRO A 84 3.38 -11.94 -6.30
N GLY A 85 2.94 -12.64 -7.34
CA GLY A 85 1.99 -13.75 -7.25
C GLY A 85 0.81 -13.57 -8.20
N GLY A 86 -0.22 -14.41 -8.02
CA GLY A 86 -1.44 -14.34 -8.83
C GLY A 86 -1.37 -15.18 -10.12
N GLN A 87 -0.48 -16.15 -10.20
CA GLN A 87 -0.35 -17.05 -11.36
C GLN A 87 -1.66 -17.79 -11.66
N GLN A 88 -2.51 -18.04 -10.65
CA GLN A 88 -3.86 -18.59 -10.82
C GLN A 88 -4.79 -17.69 -11.66
N TRP A 89 -4.47 -16.39 -11.76
CA TRP A 89 -5.16 -15.40 -12.59
C TRP A 89 -4.36 -15.00 -13.84
N GLY A 90 -3.22 -15.65 -14.09
CA GLY A 90 -2.36 -15.35 -15.24
C GLY A 90 -1.65 -13.99 -15.15
N VAL A 91 -1.31 -13.56 -13.93
CA VAL A 91 -0.60 -12.31 -13.65
C VAL A 91 0.65 -12.57 -12.79
N ASP A 92 1.57 -11.61 -12.76
CA ASP A 92 2.88 -11.73 -12.06
C ASP A 92 2.90 -11.01 -10.71
N SER A 93 2.02 -10.03 -10.53
CA SER A 93 1.80 -9.36 -9.25
C SER A 93 0.34 -8.99 -9.11
N VAL A 94 -0.11 -8.85 -7.86
CA VAL A 94 -1.49 -8.50 -7.53
C VAL A 94 -1.48 -7.40 -6.49
N ARG A 95 -2.35 -6.43 -6.69
CA ARG A 95 -2.74 -5.44 -5.70
C ARG A 95 -3.98 -5.93 -4.96
N TYR A 96 -3.93 -5.82 -3.65
CA TYR A 96 -4.96 -6.21 -2.72
C TYR A 96 -5.36 -5.02 -1.86
N THR A 97 -6.64 -4.95 -1.51
CA THR A 97 -7.07 -4.18 -0.33
C THR A 97 -6.87 -5.04 0.90
N VAL A 98 -6.28 -4.47 1.95
CA VAL A 98 -6.10 -5.11 3.25
C VAL A 98 -7.35 -4.89 4.09
N GLY A 99 -7.77 -5.90 4.83
CA GLY A 99 -8.87 -5.79 5.77
C GLY A 99 -8.69 -6.65 7.01
N HIS A 100 -9.45 -6.34 8.04
CA HIS A 100 -9.62 -7.17 9.23
C HIS A 100 -10.41 -8.44 8.87
N PRO A 101 -10.18 -9.57 9.56
CA PRO A 101 -10.98 -10.76 9.41
C PRO A 101 -12.45 -10.49 9.73
N HIS A 102 -13.34 -10.88 8.83
CA HIS A 102 -14.78 -10.72 9.02
C HIS A 102 -15.56 -11.90 8.44
N SER A 103 -16.78 -12.11 8.95
CA SER A 103 -17.64 -13.17 8.45
C SER A 103 -18.72 -12.61 7.51
N GLY A 104 -18.81 -13.17 6.31
CA GLY A 104 -19.86 -12.84 5.34
C GLY A 104 -19.60 -11.56 4.55
N ALA A 105 -20.58 -11.15 3.75
CA ALA A 105 -20.48 -9.92 2.98
C ALA A 105 -20.73 -8.71 3.88
N GLU A 106 -19.75 -7.82 4.01
CA GLU A 106 -19.93 -6.54 4.67
C GLU A 106 -20.38 -5.45 3.67
N PRO A 107 -21.22 -4.49 4.11
CA PRO A 107 -21.62 -3.38 3.27
C PRO A 107 -20.46 -2.40 3.04
N LEU A 108 -20.45 -1.77 1.87
CA LEU A 108 -19.57 -0.63 1.58
C LEU A 108 -20.24 0.66 2.08
N ASP A 109 -20.20 0.89 3.39
CA ASP A 109 -20.92 1.98 4.07
C ASP A 109 -20.03 3.04 4.71
N VAL A 110 -18.69 2.90 4.62
CA VAL A 110 -17.75 3.90 5.12
C VAL A 110 -17.17 4.72 3.98
N SER A 111 -17.39 6.04 4.02
CA SER A 111 -16.79 6.98 3.07
C SER A 111 -15.36 7.30 3.48
N ILE A 112 -14.40 7.10 2.57
CA ILE A 112 -13.04 7.62 2.70
C ILE A 112 -12.81 8.73 1.67
N GLN A 113 -12.18 9.81 2.12
CA GLN A 113 -11.76 10.91 1.26
C GLN A 113 -10.42 10.57 0.62
N LEU A 114 -10.36 10.59 -0.71
CA LEU A 114 -9.14 10.43 -1.50
C LEU A 114 -8.97 11.67 -2.40
N ALA A 115 -7.76 11.89 -2.93
CA ALA A 115 -7.47 13.06 -3.78
C ALA A 115 -8.36 13.19 -5.04
N HIS A 116 -8.98 12.09 -5.49
CA HIS A 116 -9.82 12.08 -6.69
C HIS A 116 -11.31 11.83 -6.39
N GLY A 117 -11.71 11.89 -5.12
CA GLY A 117 -13.11 11.77 -4.71
C GLY A 117 -13.31 10.88 -3.49
N VAL A 118 -14.58 10.56 -3.23
CA VAL A 118 -14.97 9.70 -2.11
C VAL A 118 -15.09 8.25 -2.60
N LYS A 119 -14.47 7.32 -1.88
CA LYS A 119 -14.65 5.87 -2.08
C LYS A 119 -15.43 5.29 -0.90
N MET A 120 -16.36 4.38 -1.18
CA MET A 120 -17.07 3.62 -0.15
C MET A 120 -16.33 2.30 0.08
N ILE A 121 -15.96 2.03 1.31
CA ILE A 121 -15.25 0.81 1.72
C ILE A 121 -16.00 0.10 2.85
N SER A 122 -15.62 -1.16 3.07
CA SER A 122 -16.12 -1.92 4.20
C SER A 122 -15.49 -1.45 5.51
N ARG A 123 -16.21 -1.61 6.63
CA ARG A 123 -15.66 -1.36 7.98
C ARG A 123 -14.44 -2.22 8.28
N ALA A 124 -14.40 -3.47 7.82
CA ALA A 124 -13.19 -4.28 7.94
C ALA A 124 -11.97 -3.68 7.23
N GLN A 125 -12.14 -2.82 6.23
CA GLN A 125 -11.04 -2.20 5.47
C GLN A 125 -10.64 -0.81 5.99
N VAL A 126 -11.21 -0.41 7.14
CA VAL A 126 -10.91 0.86 7.82
C VAL A 126 -9.84 0.62 8.88
N PHE A 127 -8.80 1.44 8.86
CA PHE A 127 -7.68 1.40 9.78
C PHE A 127 -7.50 2.75 10.47
N ALA A 128 -7.06 2.72 11.72
CA ALA A 128 -6.55 3.91 12.41
C ALA A 128 -5.07 4.13 12.05
N ALA A 129 -4.57 5.35 12.29
CA ALA A 129 -3.19 5.74 12.01
C ALA A 129 -2.16 4.88 12.77
N ASP A 130 -2.42 4.55 14.04
CA ASP A 130 -1.54 3.69 14.86
C ASP A 130 -1.38 2.30 14.23
N GLU A 131 -2.48 1.63 13.94
CA GLU A 131 -2.48 0.30 13.32
C GLU A 131 -1.84 0.33 11.92
N THR A 132 -2.14 1.37 11.14
CA THR A 132 -1.51 1.55 9.82
C THR A 132 -0.01 1.73 9.96
N ALA A 133 0.48 2.44 10.98
CA ALA A 133 1.91 2.59 11.23
C ALA A 133 2.58 1.25 11.58
N GLU A 134 1.89 0.38 12.32
CA GLU A 134 2.36 -0.98 12.60
C GLU A 134 2.47 -1.82 11.32
N LEU A 135 1.48 -1.75 10.43
CA LEU A 135 1.51 -2.41 9.12
C LEU A 135 2.69 -1.93 8.26
N PHE A 136 2.90 -0.61 8.19
CA PHE A 136 4.04 -0.04 7.47
C PHE A 136 5.38 -0.46 8.06
N PHE A 137 5.48 -0.48 9.39
CA PHE A 137 6.70 -0.92 10.06
C PHE A 137 6.97 -2.41 9.84
N ALA A 138 5.94 -3.26 9.90
CA ALA A 138 6.06 -4.68 9.57
C ALA A 138 6.50 -4.90 8.12
N TYR A 139 5.90 -4.17 7.18
CA TYR A 139 6.27 -4.23 5.76
C TYR A 139 7.70 -3.76 5.52
N TYR A 140 8.12 -2.65 6.13
CA TYR A 140 9.52 -2.18 6.08
C TYR A 140 10.53 -3.24 6.56
N ARG A 141 10.14 -4.05 7.55
CA ARG A 141 11.01 -5.07 8.15
C ARG A 141 11.02 -6.38 7.38
N THR A 142 9.91 -6.76 6.76
CA THR A 142 9.68 -8.13 6.26
C THR A 142 9.33 -8.20 4.78
N GLY A 143 8.86 -7.11 4.18
CA GLY A 143 8.35 -7.05 2.81
C GLY A 143 6.92 -7.57 2.64
N ASP A 144 6.21 -7.89 3.72
CA ASP A 144 4.79 -8.31 3.70
C ASP A 144 4.04 -7.77 4.93
N ILE A 145 2.73 -7.94 4.97
CA ILE A 145 1.92 -7.65 6.16
C ILE A 145 1.90 -8.86 7.13
N PRO A 146 1.65 -8.66 8.43
CA PRO A 146 1.51 -9.75 9.38
C PRO A 146 0.34 -10.70 9.05
N ASP A 147 0.39 -11.91 9.61
CA ASP A 147 -0.78 -12.80 9.63
C ASP A 147 -1.94 -12.15 10.43
N GLY A 148 -3.17 -12.56 10.13
CA GLY A 148 -4.36 -12.06 10.83
C GLY A 148 -5.08 -10.93 10.11
N TYR A 149 -4.64 -10.57 8.90
CA TYR A 149 -5.38 -9.71 7.98
C TYR A 149 -5.87 -10.51 6.77
N GLU A 150 -6.97 -10.07 6.19
CA GLU A 150 -7.51 -10.59 4.93
C GLU A 150 -7.07 -9.72 3.76
N LEU A 151 -6.81 -10.37 2.62
CA LEU A 151 -6.40 -9.72 1.38
C LEU A 151 -7.47 -9.94 0.32
N GLN A 152 -8.14 -8.86 -0.08
CA GLN A 152 -9.09 -8.90 -1.19
C GLN A 152 -8.38 -8.46 -2.48
N PRO A 153 -8.27 -9.32 -3.51
CA PRO A 153 -7.63 -8.94 -4.77
C PRO A 153 -8.47 -7.88 -5.48
N ILE A 154 -7.83 -6.83 -5.97
CA ILE A 154 -8.50 -5.76 -6.73
C ILE A 154 -7.96 -5.63 -8.14
N GLU A 155 -6.66 -5.86 -8.36
CA GLU A 155 -6.04 -5.70 -9.68
C GLU A 155 -4.80 -6.58 -9.82
N GLY A 156 -4.70 -7.32 -10.92
CA GLY A 156 -3.52 -8.10 -11.29
C GLY A 156 -2.72 -7.43 -12.40
N TYR A 157 -1.42 -7.63 -12.43
CA TYR A 157 -0.53 -7.05 -13.45
C TYR A 157 0.36 -8.11 -14.09
N ARG A 158 0.40 -8.12 -15.42
CA ARG A 158 1.28 -8.99 -16.22
C ARG A 158 2.66 -8.35 -16.43
N ALA A 159 3.63 -9.15 -16.87
CA ALA A 159 4.98 -8.71 -17.21
C ALA A 159 5.03 -7.58 -18.26
N ASP A 160 4.05 -7.51 -19.16
CA ASP A 160 3.93 -6.45 -20.16
C ASP A 160 3.33 -5.14 -19.60
N GLY A 161 3.00 -5.11 -18.31
CA GLY A 161 2.40 -3.97 -17.62
C GLY A 161 0.87 -3.89 -17.75
N SER A 162 0.23 -4.78 -18.51
CA SER A 162 -1.23 -4.79 -18.62
C SER A 162 -1.89 -5.18 -17.30
N ALA A 163 -2.96 -4.47 -16.94
CA ALA A 163 -3.76 -4.72 -15.75
C ALA A 163 -4.96 -5.64 -16.05
N VAL A 164 -5.35 -6.41 -15.04
CA VAL A 164 -6.53 -7.28 -15.03
C VAL A 164 -7.35 -6.91 -13.81
N ASP A 165 -8.61 -6.54 -14.01
CA ASP A 165 -9.53 -6.29 -12.90
C ASP A 165 -9.83 -7.62 -12.17
N LEU A 166 -9.55 -7.65 -10.87
CA LEU A 166 -9.78 -8.81 -10.00
C LEU A 166 -10.84 -8.54 -8.93
N SER A 167 -11.42 -7.34 -8.87
CA SER A 167 -12.34 -6.89 -7.82
C SER A 167 -13.59 -7.76 -7.64
N HIS A 168 -13.98 -8.50 -8.68
CA HIS A 168 -15.12 -9.44 -8.69
C HIS A 168 -14.71 -10.91 -8.55
N THR A 169 -13.43 -11.20 -8.33
CA THR A 169 -12.95 -12.57 -8.23
C THR A 169 -13.17 -13.09 -6.82
N ALA A 170 -13.99 -14.13 -6.68
CA ALA A 170 -14.16 -14.80 -5.40
C ALA A 170 -12.79 -15.32 -4.91
N VAL A 171 -12.45 -15.00 -3.66
CA VAL A 171 -11.33 -15.66 -2.95
C VAL A 171 -11.75 -17.12 -2.80
N LYS A 172 -11.02 -18.03 -3.46
CA LYS A 172 -11.25 -19.48 -3.36
C LYS A 172 -10.63 -20.04 -2.10
#